data_AF-A0A2W7PHS8-F1
#
_entry.id   AF-A0A2W7PHS8-F1
#
_cell.length_a   1.000
_cell.length_b   1.000
_cell.length_c   1.000
_cell.angle_alpha   90.00
_cell.angle_beta   90.00
_cell.angle_gamma   90.00
#
_symmetry.space_group_name_H-M   'P 1'
#
loop_
_entity.id
_entity.type
_entity.pdbx_description
1 polymer ?
#
loop_
_entity_poly.entity_id
_entity_poly.type
_entity_poly.pdbx_seq_one_letter_code
_entity_poly.pdbx_strand_id
1 'polypeptide(L)'
;MANSIVSRRVGGFNATHSPVLSRFALLRAALPALVEAERALDGYAGQDPALQMFTDAVDEARAVLLSHGRALAATPVTDPRDHTLRRVAALVRTVVLSDDATEVARIRDAITMRRWAFRSPPRVEGQNHGHNEDDAPYTALATCALDALVTYIDLPDLLEGGRDAAVAAAGPTSTGATRRLASHYQAHTPMSAQFTALLRALTVFLQAEAPLQRSVAGDVLSARFGAALCEGEAAQARTHRELDTLLAMTPRRAEDRTLWDMGFFLYSLFGTEDDMERRALFDVVQANFSLFEAQGTHAVACQMRPVQSVFFQLCARLMDLEDFGGDGPDGSGAFGQVQAA
;
A
#
# COMPACT_ATOMS: atom_id res chain seq x y z
N MET A 1 -72.09 -22.56 -30.92
CA MET A 1 -71.86 -21.92 -29.60
C MET A 1 -70.54 -22.43 -29.03
N ALA A 2 -69.85 -21.57 -28.26
CA ALA A 2 -68.52 -21.73 -27.65
C ALA A 2 -67.30 -21.42 -28.54
N ASN A 3 -67.04 -20.12 -28.75
CA ASN A 3 -65.71 -19.58 -29.05
C ASN A 3 -64.88 -19.58 -27.75
N SER A 4 -63.79 -20.34 -27.69
CA SER A 4 -62.79 -20.19 -26.64
C SER A 4 -61.80 -19.09 -27.04
N ILE A 5 -61.92 -17.95 -26.38
CA ILE A 5 -60.94 -16.86 -26.43
C ILE A 5 -59.72 -17.35 -25.64
N VAL A 6 -58.76 -17.94 -26.33
CA VAL A 6 -57.41 -18.15 -25.78
C VAL A 6 -56.73 -16.79 -25.78
N SER A 7 -56.69 -16.20 -24.59
CA SER A 7 -55.95 -14.98 -24.28
C SER A 7 -54.51 -15.11 -24.76
N ARG A 8 -54.22 -14.46 -25.89
CA ARG A 8 -52.87 -14.29 -26.44
C ARG A 8 -52.11 -13.49 -25.39
N ARG A 9 -51.31 -14.17 -24.55
CA ARG A 9 -50.40 -13.50 -23.61
C ARG A 9 -49.56 -12.51 -24.40
N VAL A 10 -49.81 -11.23 -24.13
CA VAL A 10 -48.92 -10.12 -24.42
C VAL A 10 -47.63 -10.40 -23.65
N GLY A 11 -46.67 -11.03 -24.32
CA GLY A 11 -45.29 -11.21 -23.83
C GLY A 11 -44.41 -10.01 -24.18
N GLY A 12 -44.96 -8.81 -24.08
CA GLY A 12 -44.20 -7.56 -24.15
C GLY A 12 -43.88 -7.09 -22.74
N PHE A 13 -42.65 -6.61 -22.56
CA PHE A 13 -41.98 -6.07 -21.36
C PHE A 13 -40.92 -7.00 -20.73
N ASN A 14 -39.65 -6.62 -20.99
CA ASN A 14 -38.36 -7.07 -20.42
C ASN A 14 -37.53 -8.12 -21.18
N ALA A 15 -37.38 -7.95 -22.50
CA ALA A 15 -36.29 -8.58 -23.27
C ALA A 15 -35.30 -7.52 -23.78
N THR A 16 -34.50 -6.91 -22.89
CA THR A 16 -33.62 -5.79 -23.29
C THR A 16 -32.12 -6.03 -23.11
N HIS A 17 -31.69 -7.05 -22.34
CA HIS A 17 -30.25 -7.35 -22.19
C HIS A 17 -29.98 -8.85 -22.16
N SER A 18 -29.00 -9.32 -22.94
CA SER A 18 -28.55 -10.72 -22.92
C SER A 18 -28.12 -11.10 -21.50
N PRO A 19 -28.44 -12.32 -21.01
CA PRO A 19 -27.94 -12.79 -19.72
C PRO A 19 -26.41 -12.81 -19.65
N VAL A 20 -25.73 -12.95 -20.80
CA VAL A 20 -24.27 -12.81 -20.91
C VAL A 20 -23.83 -11.37 -20.67
N LEU A 21 -24.51 -10.39 -21.26
CA LEU A 21 -24.23 -8.96 -21.07
C LEU A 21 -24.34 -8.58 -19.58
N SER A 22 -25.42 -8.96 -18.91
CA SER A 22 -25.65 -8.67 -17.49
C SER A 22 -24.58 -9.32 -16.60
N ARG A 23 -24.19 -10.56 -16.87
CA ARG A 23 -23.13 -11.24 -16.11
C ARG A 23 -21.74 -10.68 -16.38
N PHE A 24 -21.49 -10.25 -17.62
CA PHE A 24 -20.23 -9.61 -17.97
C PHE A 24 -20.09 -8.25 -17.27
N ALA A 25 -21.18 -7.50 -17.11
CA ALA A 25 -21.17 -6.25 -16.34
C ALA A 25 -20.77 -6.47 -14.88
N LEU A 26 -21.19 -7.58 -14.25
CA LEU A 26 -20.75 -7.98 -12.91
C LEU A 26 -19.26 -8.33 -12.86
N LEU A 27 -18.76 -9.13 -13.82
CA LEU A 27 -17.33 -9.42 -13.94
C LEU A 27 -16.50 -8.14 -14.08
N ARG A 28 -16.94 -7.22 -14.95
CA ARG A 28 -16.29 -5.92 -15.15
C ARG A 28 -16.29 -5.08 -13.88
N ALA A 29 -17.36 -5.12 -13.09
CA ALA A 29 -17.43 -4.39 -11.82
C ALA A 29 -16.50 -4.98 -10.75
N ALA A 30 -16.27 -6.30 -10.77
CA ALA A 30 -15.37 -6.98 -9.84
C ALA A 30 -13.88 -6.78 -10.16
N LEU A 31 -13.51 -6.51 -11.41
CA LEU A 31 -12.10 -6.38 -11.81
C LEU A 31 -11.40 -5.16 -11.17
N PRO A 32 -11.99 -3.94 -11.12
CA PRO A 32 -11.46 -2.83 -10.34
C PRO A 32 -11.35 -3.14 -8.85
N ALA A 33 -12.29 -3.89 -8.27
CA ALA A 33 -12.22 -4.26 -6.86
C ALA A 33 -10.99 -5.15 -6.57
N LEU A 34 -10.67 -6.08 -7.47
CA LEU A 34 -9.42 -6.84 -7.38
C LEU A 34 -8.20 -5.94 -7.55
N VAL A 35 -8.19 -5.02 -8.52
CA VAL A 35 -7.09 -4.06 -8.70
C VAL A 35 -6.85 -3.22 -7.44
N GLU A 36 -7.91 -2.72 -6.81
CA GLU A 36 -7.80 -1.94 -5.56
C GLU A 36 -7.32 -2.80 -4.39
N ALA A 37 -7.78 -4.05 -4.28
CA ALA A 37 -7.32 -4.96 -3.24
C ALA A 37 -5.83 -5.31 -3.39
N GLU A 38 -5.37 -5.57 -4.62
CA GLU A 38 -3.96 -5.83 -4.95
C GLU A 38 -3.10 -4.58 -4.72
N ARG A 39 -3.61 -3.38 -5.05
CA ARG A 39 -2.95 -2.10 -4.70
C ARG A 39 -2.86 -1.88 -3.19
N ALA A 40 -3.88 -2.24 -2.44
CA ALA A 40 -3.85 -2.13 -0.98
C ALA A 40 -2.79 -3.06 -0.36
N LEU A 41 -2.43 -4.13 -1.08
CA LEU A 41 -1.35 -5.07 -0.78
C LEU A 41 0.01 -4.65 -1.38
N ASP A 42 0.10 -3.55 -2.12
CA ASP A 42 1.35 -3.12 -2.78
C ASP A 42 2.44 -2.84 -1.74
N GLY A 43 3.59 -3.52 -1.89
CA GLY A 43 4.77 -3.35 -1.06
C GLY A 43 4.84 -4.15 0.25
N TYR A 44 4.17 -5.31 0.35
CA TYR A 44 3.95 -6.05 1.62
C TYR A 44 4.38 -7.52 1.73
N ALA A 45 5.41 -7.87 2.54
CA ALA A 45 5.70 -9.22 3.10
C ALA A 45 5.82 -9.11 4.58
N GLY A 46 4.82 -9.67 5.23
CA GLY A 46 4.96 -10.11 6.58
C GLY A 46 3.97 -11.24 6.82
N GLN A 47 4.11 -11.84 8.00
CA GLN A 47 3.07 -12.65 8.60
C GLN A 47 2.39 -11.81 9.69
N ASP A 48 2.07 -10.55 9.36
CA ASP A 48 1.37 -9.63 10.25
C ASP A 48 -0.13 -9.97 10.23
N PRO A 49 -0.80 -10.17 11.39
CA PRO A 49 -2.25 -10.31 11.46
C PRO A 49 -3.02 -9.17 10.78
N ALA A 50 -2.48 -7.95 10.73
CA ALA A 50 -3.07 -6.85 9.99
C ALA A 50 -2.94 -7.04 8.46
N LEU A 51 -1.92 -7.76 7.98
CA LEU A 51 -1.79 -8.13 6.57
C LEU A 51 -2.77 -9.23 6.17
N GLN A 52 -3.09 -10.15 7.10
CA GLN A 52 -4.04 -11.23 6.85
C GLN A 52 -5.37 -10.68 6.33
N MET A 53 -5.86 -9.56 6.87
CA MET A 53 -7.12 -8.96 6.41
C MET A 53 -7.06 -8.42 4.97
N PHE A 54 -5.89 -7.94 4.52
CA PHE A 54 -5.70 -7.46 3.15
C PHE A 54 -5.49 -8.63 2.19
N THR A 55 -4.73 -9.65 2.59
CA THR A 55 -4.61 -10.91 1.84
C THR A 55 -5.98 -11.59 1.69
N ASP A 56 -6.77 -11.67 2.76
CA ASP A 56 -8.14 -12.19 2.72
C ASP A 56 -9.02 -11.36 1.78
N ALA A 57 -8.86 -10.03 1.77
CA ALA A 57 -9.59 -9.15 0.84
C ALA A 57 -9.17 -9.36 -0.63
N VAL A 58 -7.88 -9.58 -0.92
CA VAL A 58 -7.40 -9.94 -2.26
C VAL A 58 -7.97 -11.30 -2.68
N ASP A 59 -7.90 -12.30 -1.80
CA ASP A 59 -8.40 -13.65 -2.06
C ASP A 59 -9.92 -13.65 -2.26
N GLU A 60 -10.66 -12.87 -1.46
CA GLU A 60 -12.10 -12.67 -1.62
C GLU A 60 -12.43 -12.00 -2.96
N ALA A 61 -11.77 -10.88 -3.28
CA ALA A 61 -11.97 -10.17 -4.55
C ALA A 61 -11.65 -11.07 -5.76
N ARG A 62 -10.57 -11.86 -5.67
CA ARG A 62 -10.19 -12.84 -6.69
C ARG A 62 -11.23 -13.95 -6.80
N ALA A 63 -11.72 -14.48 -5.68
CA ALA A 63 -12.76 -15.52 -5.67
C ALA A 63 -14.06 -15.03 -6.29
N VAL A 64 -14.49 -13.81 -5.98
CA VAL A 64 -15.68 -13.15 -6.55
C VAL A 64 -15.53 -12.98 -8.07
N LEU A 65 -14.40 -12.42 -8.53
CA LEU A 65 -14.12 -12.24 -9.96
C LEU A 65 -14.14 -13.59 -10.71
N LEU A 66 -13.47 -14.60 -10.18
CA LEU A 66 -13.43 -15.94 -10.78
C LEU A 66 -14.82 -16.61 -10.77
N SER A 67 -15.62 -16.40 -9.72
CA SER A 67 -17.00 -16.87 -9.64
C SER A 67 -17.86 -16.29 -10.77
N HIS A 68 -17.81 -14.97 -10.99
CA HIS A 68 -18.48 -14.32 -12.11
C HIS A 68 -17.98 -14.85 -13.47
N GLY A 69 -16.67 -15.07 -13.60
CA GLY A 69 -16.08 -15.64 -14.82
C GLY A 69 -16.54 -17.08 -15.10
N ARG A 70 -16.76 -17.90 -14.07
CA ARG A 70 -17.34 -19.25 -14.20
C ARG A 70 -18.82 -19.20 -14.57
N ALA A 71 -19.60 -18.36 -13.91
CA ALA A 71 -21.02 -18.17 -14.20
C ALA A 71 -21.23 -17.69 -15.66
N LEU A 72 -20.39 -16.78 -16.15
CA LEU A 72 -20.43 -16.31 -17.52
C LEU A 72 -20.12 -17.44 -18.53
N ALA A 73 -19.12 -18.26 -18.25
CA ALA A 73 -18.76 -19.39 -19.11
C ALA A 73 -19.89 -20.45 -19.20
N ALA A 74 -20.66 -20.62 -18.13
CA ALA A 74 -21.82 -21.51 -18.08
C ALA A 74 -23.10 -20.90 -18.70
N THR A 75 -23.09 -19.61 -19.04
CA THR A 75 -24.28 -18.94 -19.58
C THR A 75 -24.49 -19.34 -21.05
N PRO A 76 -25.70 -19.78 -21.44
CA PRO A 76 -26.03 -20.03 -22.83
C PRO A 76 -25.85 -18.75 -23.65
N VAL A 77 -25.20 -18.89 -24.81
CA VAL A 77 -25.02 -17.78 -25.76
C VAL A 77 -26.17 -17.81 -26.75
N THR A 78 -26.92 -16.71 -26.82
CA THR A 78 -28.04 -16.56 -27.74
C THR A 78 -27.78 -15.50 -28.81
N ASP A 79 -26.78 -14.63 -28.60
CA ASP A 79 -26.38 -13.57 -29.52
C ASP A 79 -24.90 -13.76 -29.94
N PRO A 80 -24.55 -13.70 -31.24
CA PRO A 80 -23.15 -13.74 -31.69
C PRO A 80 -22.21 -12.76 -30.97
N ARG A 81 -22.71 -11.60 -30.53
CA ARG A 81 -21.95 -10.58 -29.80
C ARG A 81 -21.50 -11.06 -28.41
N ASP A 82 -22.26 -11.97 -27.80
CA ASP A 82 -21.92 -12.56 -26.50
C ASP A 82 -20.63 -13.38 -26.54
N HIS A 83 -20.24 -13.91 -27.70
CA HIS A 83 -18.93 -14.57 -27.88
C HIS A 83 -17.77 -13.62 -27.64
N THR A 84 -17.92 -12.34 -27.97
CA THR A 84 -16.90 -11.32 -27.72
C THR A 84 -16.68 -11.13 -26.22
N LEU A 85 -17.78 -10.98 -25.47
CA LEU A 85 -17.74 -10.84 -24.02
C LEU A 85 -17.17 -12.09 -23.34
N ARG A 86 -17.55 -13.29 -23.80
CA ARG A 86 -16.98 -14.55 -23.28
C ARG A 86 -15.48 -14.66 -23.54
N ARG A 87 -15.00 -14.22 -24.69
CA ARG A 87 -13.57 -14.22 -25.01
C ARG A 87 -12.79 -13.26 -24.12
N VAL A 88 -13.30 -12.04 -23.90
CA VAL A 88 -12.66 -11.08 -22.97
C VAL A 88 -12.66 -11.63 -21.55
N ALA A 89 -13.77 -12.22 -21.08
CA ALA A 89 -13.81 -12.84 -19.77
C ALA A 89 -12.88 -14.05 -19.62
N ALA A 90 -12.67 -14.82 -20.69
CA ALA A 90 -11.68 -15.89 -20.71
C ALA A 90 -10.26 -15.33 -20.52
N LEU A 91 -9.92 -14.23 -21.21
CA LEU A 91 -8.63 -13.54 -21.02
C LEU A 91 -8.45 -13.05 -19.59
N VAL A 92 -9.47 -12.39 -19.00
CA VAL A 92 -9.43 -11.95 -17.60
C VAL A 92 -9.15 -13.13 -16.66
N ARG A 93 -9.85 -14.26 -16.84
CA ARG A 93 -9.62 -15.46 -16.03
C ARG A 93 -8.23 -16.05 -16.24
N THR A 94 -7.76 -16.11 -17.49
CA THR A 94 -6.42 -16.64 -17.79
C THR A 94 -5.36 -15.79 -17.11
N VAL A 95 -5.41 -14.46 -17.22
CA VAL A 95 -4.45 -13.55 -16.56
C VAL A 95 -4.48 -13.71 -15.04
N VAL A 96 -5.67 -13.80 -14.43
CA VAL A 96 -5.81 -13.91 -12.96
C VAL A 96 -5.37 -15.28 -12.42
N LEU A 97 -5.38 -16.33 -13.24
CA LEU A 97 -5.00 -17.69 -12.86
C LEU A 97 -3.59 -18.08 -13.30
N SER A 98 -3.03 -17.40 -14.29
CA SER A 98 -1.73 -17.72 -14.88
C SER A 98 -0.59 -17.38 -13.92
N ASP A 99 0.40 -18.25 -13.90
CA ASP A 99 1.68 -18.07 -13.23
C ASP A 99 2.83 -17.83 -14.21
N ASP A 100 2.53 -17.79 -15.51
CA ASP A 100 3.49 -17.55 -16.57
C ASP A 100 3.46 -16.07 -16.98
N ALA A 101 4.46 -15.31 -16.51
CA ALA A 101 4.66 -13.91 -16.88
C ALA A 101 4.75 -13.71 -18.41
N THR A 102 5.23 -14.71 -19.16
CA THR A 102 5.30 -14.68 -20.63
C THR A 102 3.91 -14.82 -21.26
N GLU A 103 3.03 -15.63 -20.66
CA GLU A 103 1.62 -15.72 -21.08
C GLU A 103 0.89 -14.41 -20.82
N VAL A 104 1.06 -13.82 -19.64
CA VAL A 104 0.46 -12.54 -19.26
C VAL A 104 0.96 -11.40 -20.16
N ALA A 105 2.27 -11.32 -20.43
CA ALA A 105 2.86 -10.34 -21.34
C ALA A 105 2.32 -10.49 -22.78
N ARG A 106 2.22 -11.73 -23.29
CA ARG A 106 1.62 -11.98 -24.62
C ARG A 106 0.16 -11.53 -24.69
N ILE A 107 -0.60 -11.72 -23.61
CA ILE A 107 -1.99 -11.26 -23.52
C ILE A 107 -2.03 -9.72 -23.52
N ARG A 108 -1.18 -9.04 -22.73
CA ARG A 108 -1.05 -7.58 -22.73
C ARG A 108 -0.74 -7.03 -24.12
N ASP A 109 0.23 -7.61 -24.81
CA ASP A 109 0.62 -7.22 -26.17
C ASP A 109 -0.52 -7.43 -27.17
N ALA A 110 -1.24 -8.55 -27.07
CA ALA A 110 -2.40 -8.83 -27.91
C ALA A 110 -3.52 -7.80 -27.70
N ILE A 111 -3.79 -7.41 -26.46
CA ILE A 111 -4.80 -6.39 -26.14
C ILE A 111 -4.38 -5.02 -26.69
N THR A 112 -3.12 -4.64 -26.50
CA THR A 112 -2.58 -3.33 -26.86
C THR A 112 -2.45 -3.18 -28.38
N MET A 113 -1.86 -4.16 -29.06
CA MET A 113 -1.57 -4.11 -30.50
C MET A 113 -2.76 -4.52 -31.37
N ARG A 114 -3.67 -5.36 -30.86
CA ARG A 114 -4.76 -5.96 -31.65
C ARG A 114 -6.11 -5.75 -31.00
N ARG A 115 -6.34 -4.59 -30.39
CA ARG A 115 -7.60 -4.22 -29.74
C ARG A 115 -8.82 -4.41 -30.65
N TRP A 116 -8.66 -4.17 -31.95
CA TRP A 116 -9.70 -4.40 -32.96
C TRP A 116 -10.18 -5.84 -33.03
N ALA A 117 -9.32 -6.82 -32.71
CA ALA A 117 -9.66 -8.24 -32.73
C ALA A 117 -10.68 -8.62 -31.64
N PHE A 118 -10.87 -7.78 -30.64
CA PHE A 118 -11.83 -7.94 -29.54
C PHE A 118 -13.12 -7.12 -29.71
N ARG A 119 -13.31 -6.46 -30.85
CA ARG A 119 -14.57 -5.79 -31.16
C ARG A 119 -15.61 -6.80 -31.64
N SER A 120 -16.88 -6.53 -31.35
CA SER A 120 -17.97 -7.31 -31.91
C SER A 120 -18.03 -7.12 -33.43
N PRO A 121 -18.32 -8.16 -34.22
CA PRO A 121 -18.50 -8.02 -35.66
C PRO A 121 -19.68 -7.08 -35.95
N PRO A 122 -19.60 -6.20 -36.96
CA PRO A 122 -20.76 -5.47 -37.43
C PRO A 122 -21.80 -6.46 -37.96
N ARG A 123 -23.09 -6.19 -37.74
CA ARG A 123 -24.18 -7.01 -38.29
C ARG A 123 -24.03 -7.11 -39.82
N VAL A 124 -24.07 -8.33 -40.35
CA VAL A 124 -24.12 -8.57 -41.79
C VAL A 124 -25.45 -8.00 -42.33
N GLU A 125 -25.33 -7.16 -43.35
CA GLU A 125 -26.45 -6.46 -44.01
C GLU A 125 -27.54 -7.44 -44.47
N GLY A 126 -28.78 -7.17 -44.09
CA GLY A 126 -29.96 -7.97 -44.50
C GLY A 126 -31.20 -7.79 -43.64
N GLN A 127 -31.08 -7.21 -42.44
CA GLN A 127 -32.22 -6.87 -41.57
C GLN A 127 -32.13 -5.41 -41.12
N ASN A 128 -32.81 -4.55 -41.89
CA ASN A 128 -33.30 -3.21 -41.56
C ASN A 128 -32.42 -2.27 -40.72
N HIS A 129 -31.77 -1.32 -41.41
CA HIS A 129 -31.65 0.11 -41.09
C HIS A 129 -32.08 0.54 -39.66
N GLY A 130 -31.19 0.30 -38.70
CA GLY A 130 -31.19 0.93 -37.38
C GLY A 130 -29.73 1.15 -37.00
N HIS A 131 -29.39 2.38 -36.60
CA HIS A 131 -28.02 2.84 -36.37
C HIS A 131 -27.16 1.91 -35.49
N ASN A 132 -25.84 2.00 -35.68
CA ASN A 132 -24.75 1.42 -34.88
C ASN A 132 -24.80 1.72 -33.36
N GLU A 133 -25.89 2.31 -32.84
CA GLU A 133 -26.09 2.65 -31.43
C GLU A 133 -26.32 1.41 -30.55
N ASP A 134 -26.92 0.33 -31.09
CA ASP A 134 -27.18 -0.91 -30.33
C ASP A 134 -25.93 -1.76 -30.04
N ASP A 135 -24.80 -1.52 -30.74
CA ASP A 135 -23.52 -2.20 -30.52
C ASP A 135 -22.57 -1.44 -29.58
N ALA A 136 -22.89 -0.17 -29.31
CA ALA A 136 -22.16 0.68 -28.37
C ALA A 136 -22.00 0.05 -26.97
N PRO A 137 -23.03 -0.55 -26.33
CA PRO A 137 -22.87 -1.08 -24.97
C PRO A 137 -21.95 -2.29 -24.90
N TYR A 138 -21.99 -3.20 -25.90
CA TYR A 138 -21.10 -4.37 -25.94
C TYR A 138 -19.64 -3.96 -26.15
N THR A 139 -19.41 -3.05 -27.10
CA THR A 139 -18.06 -2.58 -27.43
C THR A 139 -17.48 -1.75 -26.29
N ALA A 140 -18.28 -0.88 -25.66
CA ALA A 140 -17.87 -0.09 -24.51
C ALA A 140 -17.52 -0.99 -23.31
N LEU A 141 -18.37 -1.97 -22.97
CA LEU A 141 -18.11 -2.89 -21.87
C LEU A 141 -16.84 -3.72 -22.09
N ALA A 142 -16.66 -4.28 -23.30
CA ALA A 142 -15.45 -5.02 -23.64
C ALA A 142 -14.20 -4.13 -23.56
N THR A 143 -14.27 -2.91 -24.07
CA THR A 143 -13.19 -1.92 -24.02
C THR A 143 -12.83 -1.59 -22.57
N CYS A 144 -13.79 -1.22 -21.73
CA CYS A 144 -13.53 -0.92 -20.33
C CYS A 144 -12.94 -2.11 -19.56
N ALA A 145 -13.39 -3.34 -19.85
CA ALA A 145 -12.84 -4.54 -19.21
C ALA A 145 -11.39 -4.79 -19.64
N LEU A 146 -11.05 -4.56 -20.91
CA LEU A 146 -9.68 -4.67 -21.42
C LEU A 146 -8.76 -3.60 -20.82
N ASP A 147 -9.24 -2.37 -20.64
CA ASP A 147 -8.45 -1.31 -19.98
C ASP A 147 -8.18 -1.62 -18.51
N ALA A 148 -9.20 -2.09 -17.80
CA ALA A 148 -9.06 -2.55 -16.42
C ALA A 148 -8.11 -3.77 -16.32
N LEU A 149 -8.14 -4.67 -17.31
CA LEU A 149 -7.23 -5.82 -17.35
C LEU A 149 -5.78 -5.40 -17.63
N VAL A 150 -5.54 -4.47 -18.55
CA VAL A 150 -4.20 -3.90 -18.77
C VAL A 150 -3.73 -3.17 -17.51
N THR A 151 -4.60 -2.42 -16.84
CA THR A 151 -4.27 -1.78 -15.56
C THR A 151 -3.88 -2.80 -14.49
N TYR A 152 -4.57 -3.94 -14.43
CA TYR A 152 -4.22 -5.04 -13.52
C TYR A 152 -2.87 -5.69 -13.87
N ILE A 153 -2.56 -5.88 -15.16
CA ILE A 153 -1.28 -6.44 -15.62
C ILE A 153 -0.12 -5.46 -15.38
N ASP A 154 -0.40 -4.16 -15.55
CA ASP A 154 0.58 -3.07 -15.47
C ASP A 154 0.78 -2.56 -14.04
N LEU A 155 0.08 -3.15 -13.07
CA LEU A 155 0.48 -3.02 -11.68
C LEU A 155 1.97 -3.40 -11.60
N PRO A 156 2.82 -2.54 -11.03
CA PRO A 156 4.26 -2.74 -11.06
C PRO A 156 4.60 -4.16 -10.61
N ASP A 157 5.29 -4.89 -11.48
CA ASP A 157 5.76 -6.25 -11.22
C ASP A 157 6.77 -6.16 -10.08
N LEU A 158 6.33 -6.39 -8.84
CA LEU A 158 7.13 -6.30 -7.60
C LEU A 158 8.30 -7.32 -7.55
N LEU A 159 8.58 -8.04 -8.65
CA LEU A 159 9.44 -9.22 -8.69
C LEU A 159 10.77 -9.03 -9.43
N GLU A 160 11.04 -7.88 -10.06
CA GLU A 160 12.34 -7.65 -10.71
C GLU A 160 13.49 -7.36 -9.72
N GLY A 161 13.19 -7.12 -8.43
CA GLY A 161 14.21 -6.93 -7.39
C GLY A 161 14.78 -8.20 -6.75
N GLY A 162 14.23 -9.38 -7.04
CA GLY A 162 14.52 -10.62 -6.30
C GLY A 162 15.11 -11.79 -7.09
N ARG A 163 15.19 -11.69 -8.43
CA ARG A 163 15.56 -12.84 -9.27
C ARG A 163 17.06 -13.20 -9.26
N ASP A 164 17.95 -12.22 -9.04
CA ASP A 164 19.39 -12.49 -9.13
C ASP A 164 20.03 -13.00 -7.82
N ALA A 165 19.35 -12.84 -6.67
CA ALA A 165 19.88 -13.29 -5.39
C ALA A 165 19.50 -14.74 -5.03
N ALA A 166 18.42 -15.28 -5.59
CA ALA A 166 17.87 -16.59 -5.21
C ALA A 166 18.44 -17.79 -5.99
N VAL A 167 19.13 -17.55 -7.11
CA VAL A 167 19.69 -18.65 -7.94
C VAL A 167 20.96 -19.26 -7.31
N ALA A 168 21.58 -18.60 -6.33
CA ALA A 168 22.80 -19.10 -5.69
C ALA A 168 22.59 -20.06 -4.50
N ALA A 169 21.37 -20.21 -3.95
CA ALA A 169 21.19 -20.82 -2.62
C ALA A 169 20.31 -22.09 -2.51
N ALA A 170 19.68 -22.57 -3.58
CA ALA A 170 18.74 -23.70 -3.46
C ALA A 170 19.18 -24.95 -4.23
N GLY A 171 19.87 -25.86 -3.51
CA GLY A 171 20.05 -27.25 -3.95
C GLY A 171 18.72 -28.02 -4.05
N PRO A 172 18.71 -29.19 -4.71
CA PRO A 172 17.48 -29.85 -5.12
C PRO A 172 16.99 -30.77 -4.01
N THR A 173 15.80 -30.50 -3.48
CA THR A 173 14.76 -31.52 -3.22
C THR A 173 13.53 -30.93 -2.51
N SER A 174 12.37 -31.46 -2.90
CA SER A 174 11.04 -31.38 -2.26
C SER A 174 10.08 -30.23 -2.67
N THR A 175 9.19 -30.60 -3.59
CA THR A 175 7.71 -30.55 -3.46
C THR A 175 6.97 -29.20 -3.45
N GLY A 176 7.03 -28.49 -4.59
CA GLY A 176 5.88 -28.22 -5.48
C GLY A 176 4.61 -27.46 -5.05
N ALA A 177 4.21 -27.39 -3.78
CA ALA A 177 2.88 -26.84 -3.41
C ALA A 177 2.90 -25.74 -2.34
N THR A 178 3.99 -25.59 -1.59
CA THR A 178 4.12 -24.61 -0.50
C THR A 178 5.12 -23.48 -0.79
N ARG A 179 5.76 -23.47 -1.97
CA ARG A 179 6.76 -22.46 -2.33
C ARG A 179 6.18 -21.10 -2.76
N ARG A 180 4.85 -20.92 -2.79
CA ARG A 180 4.21 -19.65 -3.22
C ARG A 180 3.93 -18.63 -2.12
N LEU A 181 4.12 -18.95 -0.85
CA LEU A 181 3.74 -18.03 0.24
C LEU A 181 4.91 -17.21 0.83
N ALA A 182 6.17 -17.48 0.44
CA ALA A 182 7.31 -17.01 1.22
C ALA A 182 8.34 -16.12 0.50
N SER A 183 8.16 -15.75 -0.78
CA SER A 183 9.26 -15.15 -1.55
C SER A 183 9.04 -13.73 -2.10
N HIS A 184 7.87 -13.11 -1.98
CA HIS A 184 7.51 -12.04 -2.94
C HIS A 184 7.01 -10.72 -2.41
N TYR A 185 7.41 -10.35 -1.19
CA TYR A 185 6.54 -9.40 -0.53
C TYR A 185 7.27 -8.31 0.29
N GLN A 186 8.51 -8.41 0.77
CA GLN A 186 9.21 -7.45 1.67
C GLN A 186 8.44 -6.19 2.21
N ALA A 187 7.77 -6.28 3.38
CA ALA A 187 6.91 -5.20 3.95
C ALA A 187 7.64 -3.97 4.51
N HIS A 188 8.97 -4.01 4.53
CA HIS A 188 9.78 -2.91 4.99
C HIS A 188 10.61 -2.38 3.82
N THR A 189 10.35 -1.13 3.41
CA THR A 189 11.35 -0.40 2.62
C THR A 189 12.64 -0.31 3.45
N PRO A 190 13.82 -0.24 2.81
CA PRO A 190 15.05 0.04 3.52
C PRO A 190 14.92 1.25 4.46
N MET A 191 14.15 2.27 4.05
CA MET A 191 13.91 3.47 4.85
C MET A 191 13.05 3.19 6.08
N SER A 192 11.98 2.40 5.98
CA SER A 192 11.17 2.01 7.15
C SER A 192 11.94 1.14 8.16
N ALA A 193 12.82 0.25 7.66
CA ALA A 193 13.70 -0.54 8.51
C ALA A 193 14.73 0.34 9.24
N GLN A 194 15.35 1.28 8.51
CA GLN A 194 16.28 2.26 9.05
C GLN A 194 15.59 3.19 10.07
N PHE A 195 14.39 3.66 9.77
CA PHE A 195 13.61 4.49 10.68
C PHE A 195 13.26 3.73 11.97
N THR A 196 12.91 2.45 11.87
CA THR A 196 12.70 1.60 13.04
C THR A 196 13.98 1.43 13.89
N ALA A 197 15.14 1.32 13.24
CA ALA A 197 16.43 1.30 13.93
C ALA A 197 16.71 2.62 14.66
N LEU A 198 16.40 3.76 14.03
CA LEU A 198 16.46 5.09 14.63
C LEU A 198 15.55 5.20 15.87
N LEU A 199 14.29 4.75 15.81
CA LEU A 199 13.39 4.78 16.98
C LEU A 199 13.93 3.97 18.16
N ARG A 200 14.54 2.81 17.89
CA ARG A 200 15.19 2.00 18.93
C ARG A 200 16.41 2.72 19.49
N ALA A 201 17.24 3.33 18.66
CA ALA A 201 18.40 4.11 19.10
C ALA A 201 17.96 5.29 19.98
N LEU A 202 16.94 6.05 19.55
CA LEU A 202 16.37 7.17 20.30
C LEU A 202 15.79 6.71 21.65
N THR A 203 15.13 5.55 21.69
CA THR A 203 14.63 4.97 22.95
C THR A 203 15.77 4.67 23.92
N VAL A 204 16.86 4.07 23.43
CA VAL A 204 18.06 3.76 24.25
C VAL A 204 18.72 5.04 24.71
N PHE A 205 18.81 6.06 23.86
CA PHE A 205 19.32 7.38 24.23
C PHE A 205 18.52 8.00 25.36
N LEU A 206 17.18 8.08 25.25
CA LEU A 206 16.34 8.60 26.33
C LEU A 206 16.47 7.83 27.65
N GLN A 207 16.75 6.52 27.60
CA GLN A 207 17.00 5.71 28.80
C GLN A 207 18.38 6.00 29.43
N ALA A 208 19.40 6.21 28.60
CA ALA A 208 20.75 6.53 29.04
C ALA A 208 20.89 7.96 29.57
N GLU A 209 20.09 8.91 29.06
CA GLU A 209 20.05 10.30 29.52
C GLU A 209 19.31 10.50 30.85
N ALA A 210 18.34 9.64 31.16
CA ALA A 210 17.55 9.72 32.39
C ALA A 210 18.38 9.85 33.69
N PRO A 211 19.44 9.07 33.94
CA PRO A 211 20.29 9.23 35.13
C PRO A 211 21.21 10.47 35.11
N LEU A 212 21.34 11.15 33.96
CA LEU A 212 22.18 12.34 33.79
C LEU A 212 21.42 13.65 34.05
N GLN A 213 20.09 13.61 34.04
CA GLN A 213 19.23 14.77 34.29
C GLN A 213 19.50 15.38 35.67
N ARG A 214 19.57 16.72 35.78
CA ARG A 214 20.07 17.40 36.98
C ARG A 214 19.22 17.13 38.21
N SER A 215 17.91 16.95 38.05
CA SER A 215 17.01 16.57 39.14
C SER A 215 17.33 15.20 39.77
N VAL A 216 18.02 14.32 39.05
CA VAL A 216 18.32 12.94 39.47
C VAL A 216 19.82 12.67 39.59
N ALA A 217 20.64 13.44 38.88
CA ALA A 217 22.09 13.35 38.89
C ALA A 217 22.60 13.60 40.31
N GLY A 218 23.11 12.54 40.94
CA GLY A 218 23.74 12.60 42.25
C GLY A 218 25.15 13.17 42.17
N ASP A 219 26.11 12.48 42.80
CA ASP A 219 27.52 12.87 42.72
C ASP A 219 28.08 12.69 41.30
N VAL A 220 28.30 13.81 40.61
CA VAL A 220 28.86 13.91 39.25
C VAL A 220 30.28 13.35 39.16
N LEU A 221 31.02 13.32 40.27
CA LEU A 221 32.37 12.74 40.33
C LEU A 221 32.35 11.23 40.60
N SER A 222 31.17 10.64 40.82
CA SER A 222 31.06 9.20 41.09
C SER A 222 31.34 8.37 39.84
N ALA A 223 31.91 7.18 40.04
CA ALA A 223 32.11 6.21 38.97
C ALA A 223 30.79 5.79 38.29
N ARG A 224 29.67 5.84 39.02
CA ARG A 224 28.34 5.57 38.48
C ARG A 224 27.90 6.65 37.49
N PHE A 225 28.11 7.93 37.83
CA PHE A 225 27.82 9.03 36.91
C PHE A 225 28.72 8.94 35.67
N GLY A 226 30.02 8.66 35.85
CA GLY A 226 30.94 8.45 34.72
C GLY A 226 30.52 7.30 33.79
N ALA A 227 30.03 6.18 34.33
CA ALA A 227 29.49 5.09 33.52
C ALA A 227 28.22 5.50 32.76
N ALA A 228 27.30 6.21 33.41
CA ALA A 228 26.08 6.72 32.77
C ALA A 228 26.41 7.73 31.65
N LEU A 229 27.41 8.59 31.85
CA LEU A 229 27.86 9.55 30.84
C LEU A 229 28.40 8.83 29.60
N CYS A 230 29.27 7.83 29.79
CA CYS A 230 29.77 7.00 28.68
C CYS A 230 28.65 6.29 27.93
N GLU A 231 27.63 5.78 28.65
CA GLU A 231 26.44 5.15 28.05
C GLU A 231 25.59 6.16 27.26
N GLY A 232 25.38 7.36 27.81
CA GLY A 232 24.69 8.48 27.16
C GLY A 232 25.38 8.91 25.87
N GLU A 233 26.67 9.19 25.92
CA GLU A 233 27.49 9.54 24.75
C GLU A 233 27.44 8.45 23.67
N ALA A 234 27.56 7.17 24.06
CA ALA A 234 27.47 6.05 23.12
C ALA A 234 26.08 5.94 22.47
N ALA A 235 25.01 6.17 23.24
CA ALA A 235 23.64 6.14 22.74
C ALA A 235 23.32 7.35 21.85
N GLN A 236 23.84 8.53 22.19
CA GLN A 236 23.75 9.74 21.38
C GLN A 236 24.46 9.55 20.03
N ALA A 237 25.72 9.08 20.06
CA ALA A 237 26.49 8.80 18.85
C ALA A 237 25.81 7.75 17.97
N ARG A 238 25.17 6.74 18.57
CA ARG A 238 24.37 5.77 17.82
C ARG A 238 23.14 6.42 17.18
N THR A 239 22.38 7.23 17.91
CA THR A 239 21.20 7.93 17.38
C THR A 239 21.58 8.82 16.19
N HIS A 240 22.64 9.62 16.30
CA HIS A 240 23.15 10.41 15.17
C HIS A 240 23.55 9.55 13.97
N ARG A 241 24.24 8.43 14.19
CA ARG A 241 24.61 7.52 13.09
C ARG A 241 23.39 6.96 12.37
N GLU A 242 22.37 6.52 13.09
CA GLU A 242 21.15 6.00 12.47
C GLU A 242 20.39 7.10 11.71
N LEU A 243 20.47 8.33 12.22
CA LEU A 243 19.85 9.53 11.62
C LEU A 243 20.56 9.95 10.34
N ASP A 244 21.90 10.02 10.35
CA ASP A 244 22.71 10.31 9.16
C ASP A 244 22.50 9.25 8.08
N THR A 245 22.44 7.98 8.48
CA THR A 245 22.15 6.87 7.58
C THR A 245 20.77 7.05 6.94
N LEU A 246 19.75 7.39 7.73
CA LEU A 246 18.39 7.65 7.22
C LEU A 246 18.37 8.83 6.24
N LEU A 247 19.02 9.95 6.59
CA LEU A 247 19.01 11.17 5.78
C LEU A 247 19.80 11.03 4.48
N ALA A 248 20.81 10.16 4.44
CA ALA A 248 21.56 9.83 3.24
C ALA A 248 20.76 8.95 2.24
N MET A 249 19.65 8.34 2.67
CA MET A 249 18.84 7.49 1.80
C MET A 249 17.94 8.31 0.88
N THR A 250 17.80 7.86 -0.36
CA THR A 250 16.84 8.44 -1.31
C THR A 250 15.44 7.85 -1.08
N PRO A 251 14.41 8.67 -0.77
CA PRO A 251 13.04 8.19 -0.65
C PRO A 251 12.56 7.60 -1.98
N ARG A 252 11.98 6.39 -1.94
CA ARG A 252 11.47 5.71 -3.15
C ARG A 252 9.96 5.79 -3.27
N ARG A 253 9.26 6.01 -2.16
CA ARG A 253 7.80 6.13 -2.07
C ARG A 253 7.39 7.46 -1.43
N ALA A 254 6.12 7.82 -1.56
CA ALA A 254 5.57 9.01 -0.89
C ALA A 254 5.64 8.86 0.64
N GLU A 255 5.46 7.64 1.14
CA GLU A 255 5.53 7.32 2.56
C GLU A 255 6.97 7.35 3.10
N ASP A 256 7.93 6.89 2.29
CA ASP A 256 9.37 7.03 2.62
C ASP A 256 9.72 8.51 2.78
N ARG A 257 9.15 9.39 1.95
CA ARG A 257 9.40 10.82 2.06
C ARG A 257 8.98 11.37 3.42
N THR A 258 7.83 10.93 3.93
CA THR A 258 7.35 11.32 5.26
C THR A 258 8.29 10.86 6.37
N LEU A 259 8.83 9.63 6.30
CA LEU A 259 9.83 9.14 7.25
C LEU A 259 11.14 9.94 7.20
N TRP A 260 11.56 10.33 5.99
CA TRP A 260 12.72 11.19 5.80
C TRP A 260 12.48 12.58 6.41
N ASP A 261 11.32 13.20 6.17
CA ASP A 261 10.98 14.51 6.72
C ASP A 261 10.90 14.47 8.26
N MET A 262 10.42 13.38 8.85
CA MET A 262 10.47 13.16 10.31
C MET A 262 11.90 13.00 10.84
N GLY A 263 12.75 12.27 10.11
CA GLY A 263 14.18 12.21 10.42
C GLY A 263 14.84 13.58 10.38
N PHE A 264 14.52 14.38 9.36
CA PHE A 264 15.04 15.74 9.22
C PHE A 264 14.58 16.66 10.35
N PHE A 265 13.32 16.51 10.79
CA PHE A 265 12.83 17.20 11.97
C PHE A 265 13.61 16.83 13.23
N LEU A 266 13.84 15.54 13.50
CA LEU A 266 14.64 15.11 14.65
C LEU A 266 16.08 15.63 14.57
N TYR A 267 16.68 15.64 13.38
CA TYR A 267 18.00 16.23 13.15
C TYR A 267 18.03 17.72 13.50
N SER A 268 16.98 18.45 13.11
CA SER A 268 16.82 19.86 13.43
C SER A 268 16.70 20.09 14.94
N LEU A 269 15.97 19.22 15.66
CA LEU A 269 15.87 19.29 17.12
C LEU A 269 17.23 19.12 17.81
N PHE A 270 18.03 18.12 17.39
CA PHE A 270 19.38 17.92 17.94
C PHE A 270 20.36 19.03 17.57
N GLY A 271 20.19 19.64 16.39
CA GLY A 271 21.08 20.71 15.92
C GLY A 271 20.74 22.11 16.45
N THR A 272 19.58 22.29 17.07
CA THR A 272 19.17 23.58 17.64
C THR A 272 19.82 23.73 19.02
N GLU A 273 20.63 24.77 19.23
CA GLU A 273 21.31 25.03 20.50
C GLU A 273 20.40 25.75 21.52
N ASP A 274 19.52 26.63 21.05
CA ASP A 274 18.57 27.37 21.89
C ASP A 274 17.35 26.51 22.27
N ASP A 275 17.17 26.29 23.58
CA ASP A 275 16.05 25.51 24.13
C ASP A 275 14.67 26.09 23.77
N MET A 276 14.53 27.42 23.74
CA MET A 276 13.27 28.09 23.38
C MET A 276 12.97 27.90 21.90
N GLU A 277 13.98 28.02 21.03
CA GLU A 277 13.80 27.76 19.59
C GLU A 277 13.48 26.29 19.33
N ARG A 278 14.15 25.37 20.03
CA ARG A 278 13.89 23.93 19.95
C ARG A 278 12.46 23.61 20.36
N ARG A 279 11.97 24.21 21.45
CA ARG A 279 10.58 24.05 21.92
C ARG A 279 9.58 24.64 20.93
N ALA A 280 9.83 25.84 20.42
CA ALA A 280 8.97 26.46 19.42
C ALA A 280 8.89 25.61 18.13
N LEU A 281 10.00 25.04 17.68
CA LEU A 281 10.05 24.12 16.55
C LEU A 281 9.22 22.86 16.81
N PHE A 282 9.35 22.26 17.99
CA PHE A 282 8.55 21.11 18.40
C PHE A 282 7.05 21.43 18.44
N ASP A 283 6.66 22.55 19.05
CA ASP A 283 5.26 22.96 19.18
C ASP A 283 4.60 23.21 17.81
N VAL A 284 5.32 23.87 16.88
CA VAL A 284 4.86 24.08 15.50
C VAL A 284 4.62 22.74 14.80
N VAL A 285 5.57 21.81 14.92
CA VAL A 285 5.45 20.50 14.27
C VAL A 285 4.34 19.65 14.91
N GLN A 286 4.19 19.71 16.23
CA GLN A 286 3.11 19.01 16.94
C GLN A 286 1.73 19.54 16.53
N ALA A 287 1.57 20.86 16.41
CA ALA A 287 0.34 21.49 15.94
C ALA A 287 -0.01 21.10 14.49
N ASN A 288 0.99 20.70 13.70
CA ASN A 288 0.87 20.30 12.30
C ASN A 288 1.19 18.82 12.07
N PHE A 289 1.03 17.97 13.09
CA PHE A 289 1.34 16.53 13.01
C PHE A 289 0.66 15.82 11.83
N SER A 290 -0.55 16.23 11.47
CA SER A 290 -1.30 15.67 10.33
C SER A 290 -0.58 15.82 8.99
N LEU A 291 0.36 16.78 8.85
CA LEU A 291 1.20 16.91 7.67
C LEU A 291 2.26 15.79 7.57
N PHE A 292 2.59 15.16 8.70
CA PHE A 292 3.51 14.04 8.80
C PHE A 292 2.78 12.70 8.89
N GLU A 293 1.45 12.65 8.82
CA GLU A 293 0.72 11.38 8.76
C GLU A 293 0.76 10.79 7.36
N ALA A 294 1.00 9.48 7.29
CA ALA A 294 0.86 8.74 6.05
C ALA A 294 -0.61 8.82 5.57
N GLN A 295 -0.78 9.39 4.37
CA GLN A 295 -2.10 9.62 3.77
C GLN A 295 -2.67 8.33 3.19
N GLY A 296 -3.99 8.16 3.21
CA GLY A 296 -4.69 7.02 2.58
C GLY A 296 -5.04 5.87 3.52
N THR A 297 -5.76 4.87 3.02
CA THR A 297 -6.26 3.71 3.79
C THR A 297 -5.60 2.38 3.41
N HIS A 298 -4.53 2.44 2.61
CA HIS A 298 -3.74 1.25 2.25
C HIS A 298 -2.91 0.75 3.44
N ALA A 299 -2.44 -0.49 3.36
CA ALA A 299 -1.73 -1.14 4.45
C ALA A 299 -0.47 -0.34 4.91
N VAL A 300 0.19 0.42 4.01
CA VAL A 300 1.38 1.25 4.35
C VAL A 300 1.05 2.38 5.27
N ALA A 301 0.01 3.13 4.94
CA ALA A 301 -0.44 4.21 5.80
C ALA A 301 -0.88 3.67 7.17
N CYS A 302 -1.60 2.54 7.18
CA CYS A 302 -2.06 1.93 8.43
C CYS A 302 -0.91 1.44 9.33
N GLN A 303 0.13 0.82 8.77
CA GLN A 303 1.29 0.37 9.55
C GLN A 303 2.24 1.51 9.93
N MET A 304 2.33 2.58 9.13
CA MET A 304 3.16 3.73 9.47
C MET A 304 2.59 4.57 10.60
N ARG A 305 1.25 4.70 10.72
CA ARG A 305 0.65 5.50 11.80
C ARG A 305 1.12 5.12 13.21
N PRO A 306 1.18 3.83 13.61
CA PRO A 306 1.80 3.45 14.88
C PRO A 306 3.26 3.89 15.01
N VAL A 307 4.07 3.72 13.96
CA VAL A 307 5.50 4.11 13.94
C VAL A 307 5.64 5.63 14.08
N GLN A 308 4.80 6.39 13.40
CA GLN A 308 4.73 7.85 13.48
C GLN A 308 4.31 8.30 14.88
N SER A 309 3.27 7.71 15.45
CA SER A 309 2.83 7.98 16.82
C SER A 309 3.95 7.73 17.84
N VAL A 310 4.66 6.60 17.73
CA VAL A 310 5.82 6.30 18.59
C VAL A 310 6.91 7.36 18.42
N PHE A 311 7.23 7.77 17.20
CA PHE A 311 8.23 8.82 16.97
C PHE A 311 7.87 10.12 17.70
N PHE A 312 6.64 10.61 17.56
CA PHE A 312 6.24 11.86 18.22
C PHE A 312 6.17 11.72 19.74
N GLN A 313 5.80 10.54 20.27
CA GLN A 313 5.90 10.26 21.70
C GLN A 313 7.35 10.30 22.19
N LEU A 314 8.30 9.74 21.43
CA LEU A 314 9.72 9.81 21.78
C LEU A 314 10.26 11.24 21.69
N CYS A 315 9.85 12.02 20.69
CA CYS A 315 10.22 13.43 20.61
C CYS A 315 9.64 14.25 21.77
N ALA A 316 8.40 14.01 22.17
CA ALA A 316 7.83 14.65 23.35
C ALA A 316 8.66 14.34 24.61
N ARG A 317 9.02 13.06 24.81
CA ARG A 317 9.88 12.64 25.92
C ARG A 317 11.29 13.24 25.85
N LEU A 318 11.83 13.46 24.65
CA LEU A 318 13.08 14.17 24.46
C LEU A 318 12.96 15.62 24.95
N MET A 319 11.89 16.31 24.57
CA MET A 319 11.62 17.69 24.98
C MET A 319 11.29 17.85 26.47
N ASP A 320 10.99 16.76 27.18
CA ASP A 320 10.81 16.74 28.63
C ASP A 320 12.14 16.60 29.40
N LEU A 321 13.25 16.28 28.72
CA LEU A 321 14.57 16.28 29.34
C LEU A 321 15.04 17.72 29.62
N GLU A 322 15.63 17.94 30.79
CA GLU A 322 16.08 19.25 31.27
C GLU A 322 17.14 19.88 30.36
N ASP A 323 17.96 19.05 29.71
CA ASP A 323 19.01 19.47 28.78
C ASP A 323 18.47 19.72 27.35
N PHE A 324 17.20 19.44 27.12
CA PHE A 324 16.52 19.67 25.84
C PHE A 324 15.39 20.72 25.95
N GLY A 325 15.33 21.47 27.06
CA GLY A 325 14.33 22.52 27.30
C GLY A 325 13.16 22.10 28.19
N GLY A 326 13.24 20.93 28.83
CA GLY A 326 12.32 20.53 29.89
C GLY A 326 12.51 21.34 31.17
N ASP A 327 11.48 21.34 32.02
CA ASP A 327 11.50 22.06 33.29
C ASP A 327 12.56 21.46 34.25
N GLY A 328 13.65 22.20 34.46
CA GLY A 328 14.63 21.87 35.49
C GLY A 328 14.13 22.16 36.91
N PRO A 329 14.84 21.67 37.96
CA PRO A 329 14.47 21.91 39.36
C PRO A 329 14.37 23.39 39.74
N ASP A 330 15.02 24.28 38.98
CA ASP A 330 15.03 25.72 39.21
C ASP A 330 13.99 26.50 38.37
N GLY A 331 13.13 25.80 37.60
CA GLY A 331 12.11 26.43 36.75
C GLY A 331 12.69 27.19 35.53
N SER A 332 13.99 27.08 35.30
CA SER A 332 14.66 27.53 34.09
C SER A 332 15.22 26.32 33.35
N GLY A 333 14.77 26.10 32.12
CA GLY A 333 15.53 25.34 31.11
C GLY A 333 16.98 25.85 31.02
N ALA A 334 17.87 25.12 30.36
CA ALA A 334 19.33 25.10 30.61
C ALA A 334 20.09 26.46 30.58
N PHE A 335 19.46 27.57 30.22
CA PHE A 335 20.00 28.92 30.37
C PHE A 335 18.98 29.87 31.00
N GLY A 336 19.34 30.41 32.16
CA GLY A 336 18.43 31.08 33.10
C GLY A 336 17.66 32.28 32.57
N GLN A 337 16.53 32.55 33.22
CA GLN A 337 16.00 33.92 33.27
C GLN A 337 17.00 34.80 34.03
N VAL A 338 17.85 35.52 33.30
CA VAL A 338 18.43 36.76 33.81
C VAL A 338 17.31 37.81 33.77
N GLN A 339 16.48 37.83 34.82
CA GLN A 339 15.62 38.99 35.07
C GLN A 339 16.51 40.16 35.51
N ALA A 340 16.54 41.20 34.68
CA ALA A 340 17.05 42.50 35.06
C ALA A 340 16.20 43.08 36.19
N ALA A 341 16.84 43.46 37.29
CA ALA A 341 16.36 44.45 38.26
C ALA A 341 17.55 45.28 38.75
#